data_AF-A0A7Z1MGP4-F1
#
_entry.id   AF-A0A7Z1MGP4-F1
#
_cell.length_a   1.000
_cell.length_b   1.000
_cell.length_c   1.000
_cell.angle_alpha   90.00
_cell.angle_beta   90.00
_cell.angle_gamma   90.00
#
_symmetry.space_group_name_H-M   'P 1'
#
loop_
_entity.id
_entity.type
_entity.pdbx_description
1 polymer ?
#
loop_
_entity_poly.entity_id
_entity_poly.type
_entity_poly.pdbx_seq_one_letter_code
_entity_poly.pdbx_strand_id
1 'polypeptide(L)'
;MMKKWIVLGLATLCSYSALASNQTTGGQLAIWCQAGPLSKPHNARLEGGCNGYLMGFIESHGFSQAQGNAALFCIPDSVSQTERVQTYIDFIKKNPEFKETSRIHAVTTALMRAYPCPVQKQMR
;
A
#
# COMPACT_ATOMS: atom_id res chain seq x y z
N MET A 1 47.35 -8.80 50.92
CA MET A 1 45.88 -8.88 51.10
C MET A 1 45.20 -8.38 49.83
N MET A 2 44.64 -9.31 49.04
CA MET A 2 44.09 -9.08 47.70
C MET A 2 42.67 -8.50 47.78
N LYS A 3 42.36 -7.47 46.98
CA LYS A 3 41.00 -6.91 46.87
C LYS A 3 40.60 -6.66 45.41
N LYS A 4 39.86 -7.65 44.90
CA LYS A 4 38.71 -7.60 43.98
C LYS A 4 38.84 -6.76 42.69
N TRP A 5 39.03 -7.48 41.59
CA TRP A 5 38.88 -7.00 40.21
C TRP A 5 37.40 -6.74 39.88
N ILE A 6 37.13 -5.55 39.35
CA ILE A 6 35.84 -5.14 38.80
C ILE A 6 35.71 -5.81 37.43
N VAL A 7 34.83 -6.80 37.32
CA VAL A 7 34.42 -7.35 36.02
C VAL A 7 33.44 -6.36 35.41
N LEU A 8 33.96 -5.47 34.54
CA LEU A 8 33.14 -4.69 33.60
C LEU A 8 32.52 -5.68 32.61
N GLY A 9 31.30 -6.12 32.91
CA GLY A 9 30.46 -6.76 31.91
C GLY A 9 30.02 -5.72 30.90
N LEU A 10 30.73 -5.62 29.77
CA LEU A 10 30.21 -5.01 28.55
C LEU A 10 29.00 -5.85 28.10
N ALA A 11 27.83 -5.54 28.64
CA ALA A 11 26.57 -5.89 28.03
C ALA A 11 26.53 -5.11 26.71
N THR A 12 26.95 -5.78 25.63
CA THR A 12 26.87 -5.32 24.26
C THR A 12 25.42 -4.90 24.02
N LEU A 13 25.18 -3.59 24.08
CA LEU A 13 23.99 -2.94 23.58
C LEU A 13 23.94 -3.26 22.08
N CYS A 14 23.33 -4.39 21.71
CA CYS A 14 22.74 -4.54 20.41
C CYS A 14 21.63 -3.49 20.33
N SER A 15 22.03 -2.27 19.98
CA SER A 15 21.16 -1.24 19.46
C SER A 15 20.62 -1.77 18.15
N TYR A 16 19.63 -2.66 18.23
CA TYR A 16 18.71 -2.96 17.14
C TYR A 16 18.05 -1.63 16.82
N SER A 17 18.67 -0.90 15.92
CA SER A 17 18.02 0.19 15.22
C SER A 17 16.92 -0.49 14.42
N ALA A 18 15.75 -0.64 15.03
CA ALA A 18 14.54 -0.88 14.28
C ALA A 18 14.42 0.34 13.38
N LEU A 19 14.94 0.21 12.16
CA LEU A 19 14.57 1.09 11.06
C LEU A 19 13.08 0.89 10.92
N ALA A 20 12.31 1.72 11.64
CA ALA A 20 10.90 1.92 11.36
C ALA A 20 10.86 2.43 9.92
N SER A 21 10.79 1.50 8.97
CA SER A 21 10.62 1.86 7.58
C SER A 21 9.32 2.64 7.55
N ASN A 22 9.35 3.90 7.10
CA ASN A 22 8.17 4.75 6.88
C ASN A 22 7.31 4.20 5.72
N GLN A 23 7.11 2.90 5.67
CA GLN A 23 6.22 2.24 4.73
C GLN A 23 4.80 2.47 5.20
N THR A 24 4.08 3.30 4.46
CA THR A 24 2.64 3.46 4.61
C THR A 24 1.97 2.10 4.41
N THR A 25 1.19 1.66 5.40
CA THR A 25 0.43 0.42 5.32
C THR A 25 -0.84 0.58 4.49
N GLY A 26 -1.52 -0.53 4.18
CA GLY A 26 -2.83 -0.48 3.53
C GLY A 26 -3.87 0.28 4.36
N GLY A 27 -3.87 0.09 5.68
CA GLY A 27 -4.77 0.80 6.57
C GLY A 27 -4.53 2.31 6.55
N GLN A 28 -3.27 2.73 6.55
CA GLN A 28 -2.92 4.15 6.51
C GLN A 28 -3.31 4.83 5.19
N LEU A 29 -3.16 4.14 4.06
CA LEU A 29 -3.65 4.66 2.78
C LEU A 29 -5.19 4.75 2.77
N ALA A 30 -5.90 3.77 3.34
CA ALA A 30 -7.36 3.84 3.44
C ALA A 30 -7.85 5.04 4.27
N ILE A 31 -7.13 5.40 5.34
CA ILE A 31 -7.39 6.63 6.11
C ILE A 31 -7.23 7.86 5.21
N TRP A 32 -6.19 7.91 4.37
CA TRP A 32 -5.99 9.03 3.45
C TRP A 32 -7.15 9.17 2.46
N CYS A 33 -7.65 8.04 1.95
CA CYS A 33 -8.76 8.00 1.02
C CYS A 33 -10.11 8.36 1.64
N GLN A 34 -10.23 8.29 2.97
CA GLN A 34 -11.45 8.58 3.72
C GLN A 34 -11.39 9.94 4.43
N ALA A 35 -10.47 10.82 4.02
CA ALA A 35 -10.16 12.06 4.72
C ALA A 35 -11.27 13.13 4.59
N GLY A 36 -12.54 12.80 4.82
CA GLY A 36 -13.62 13.76 5.10
C GLY A 36 -13.75 14.93 4.11
N PRO A 37 -14.37 16.05 4.51
CA PRO A 37 -14.57 17.17 3.61
C PRO A 37 -13.25 17.91 3.31
N LEU A 38 -13.04 18.24 2.04
CA LEU A 38 -11.89 18.98 1.49
C LEU A 38 -11.71 20.40 2.05
N SER A 39 -12.73 20.95 2.72
CA SER A 39 -12.68 22.28 3.37
C SER A 39 -11.57 22.42 4.41
N LYS A 40 -11.04 21.32 4.93
CA LYS A 40 -9.88 21.32 5.83
C LYS A 40 -8.59 21.09 5.03
N PRO A 41 -7.57 21.97 5.11
CA PRO A 41 -6.33 21.81 4.36
C PRO A 41 -5.62 20.46 4.56
N HIS A 42 -5.69 19.90 5.79
CA HIS A 42 -5.15 18.58 6.09
C HIS A 42 -5.86 17.47 5.30
N ASN A 43 -7.19 17.54 5.21
CA ASN A 43 -8.00 16.57 4.49
C ASN A 43 -7.71 16.61 2.98
N ALA A 44 -7.60 17.82 2.41
CA ALA A 44 -7.23 17.99 1.01
C ALA A 44 -5.86 17.36 0.67
N ARG A 45 -4.88 17.49 1.57
CA ARG A 45 -3.58 16.85 1.41
C ARG A 45 -3.68 15.32 1.46
N LEU A 46 -4.46 14.78 2.38
CA LEU A 46 -4.64 13.33 2.51
C LEU A 46 -5.37 12.74 1.30
N GLU A 47 -6.47 13.36 0.88
CA GLU A 47 -7.23 12.93 -0.29
C GLU A 47 -6.39 13.02 -1.57
N GLY A 48 -5.65 14.13 -1.75
CA GLY A 48 -4.70 14.27 -2.85
C GLY A 48 -3.60 13.20 -2.83
N GLY A 49 -3.11 12.83 -1.64
CA GLY A 49 -2.16 11.74 -1.44
C GLY A 49 -2.73 10.37 -1.83
N CYS A 50 -3.98 10.07 -1.45
CA CYS A 50 -4.66 8.84 -1.86
C CYS A 50 -4.85 8.78 -3.38
N ASN A 51 -5.42 9.83 -3.96
CA ASN A 51 -5.69 9.90 -5.39
C ASN A 51 -4.41 9.80 -6.22
N GLY A 52 -3.39 10.57 -5.87
CA GLY A 52 -2.10 10.54 -6.54
C GLY A 52 -1.43 9.18 -6.44
N TYR A 53 -1.49 8.52 -5.28
CA TYR A 53 -0.94 7.17 -5.12
C TYR A 53 -1.65 6.14 -5.99
N LEU A 54 -2.99 6.09 -5.96
CA LEU A 54 -3.75 5.10 -6.74
C LEU A 54 -3.61 5.33 -8.25
N MET A 55 -3.64 6.59 -8.69
CA MET A 55 -3.44 6.94 -10.10
C MET A 55 -2.04 6.54 -10.57
N GLY A 56 -0.99 6.96 -9.83
CA GLY A 56 0.39 6.61 -10.19
C GLY A 56 0.66 5.10 -10.15
N PHE A 57 0.01 4.37 -9.23
CA PHE A 57 0.09 2.90 -9.19
C PHE A 57 -0.51 2.26 -10.44
N ILE A 58 -1.69 2.69 -10.86
CA ILE A 58 -2.38 2.18 -12.06
C ILE A 58 -1.61 2.54 -13.34
N GLU A 59 -1.11 3.77 -13.46
CA GLU A 59 -0.30 4.19 -14.60
C GLU A 59 1.00 3.39 -14.68
N SER A 60 1.70 3.21 -13.56
CA SER A 60 2.92 2.39 -13.50
C SER A 60 2.66 0.95 -13.93
N HIS A 61 1.51 0.39 -13.56
CA HIS A 61 1.08 -0.93 -14.01
C HIS A 61 0.79 -0.96 -15.52
N GLY A 62 0.14 0.06 -16.06
CA GLY A 62 -0.06 0.24 -17.51
C GLY A 62 1.26 0.33 -18.28
N PHE A 63 2.22 1.12 -17.79
CA PHE A 63 3.57 1.18 -18.38
C PHE A 63 4.29 -0.17 -18.35
N SER A 64 4.17 -0.90 -17.23
CA SER A 64 4.72 -2.26 -17.10
C SER A 64 4.12 -3.22 -18.15
N GLN A 65 2.81 -3.15 -18.39
CA GLN A 65 2.15 -3.94 -19.44
C GLN A 65 2.62 -3.55 -20.85
N ALA A 66 2.81 -2.25 -21.12
CA ALA A 66 3.33 -1.78 -22.40
C ALA A 66 4.77 -2.29 -22.68
N GLN A 67 5.51 -2.68 -21.64
CA GLN A 67 6.82 -3.34 -21.74
C GLN A 67 6.72 -4.87 -21.90
N GLY A 68 5.51 -5.43 -22.02
CA GLY A 68 5.27 -6.86 -22.22
C GLY A 68 5.08 -7.68 -20.94
N ASN A 69 5.03 -7.05 -19.76
CA ASN A 69 4.71 -7.77 -18.53
C ASN A 69 3.23 -8.14 -18.48
N ALA A 70 2.92 -9.29 -17.86
CA ALA A 70 1.55 -9.76 -17.73
C ALA A 70 0.70 -8.83 -16.84
N ALA A 71 -0.53 -8.55 -17.27
CA ALA A 71 -1.48 -7.77 -16.51
C ALA A 71 -1.94 -8.53 -15.25
N LEU A 72 -1.68 -7.96 -14.07
CA LEU A 72 -2.21 -8.48 -12.81
C LEU A 72 -3.72 -8.25 -12.65
N PHE A 73 -4.24 -7.14 -13.18
CA PHE A 73 -5.66 -6.74 -13.12
C PHE A 73 -6.01 -5.92 -14.35
N CYS A 74 -7.31 -5.83 -14.69
CA CYS A 74 -7.80 -5.20 -15.91
C CYS A 74 -8.99 -4.28 -15.59
N ILE A 75 -8.69 -3.01 -15.32
CA ILE A 75 -9.72 -2.01 -14.99
C ILE A 75 -10.40 -1.55 -16.29
N PRO A 76 -11.74 -1.66 -16.42
CA PRO A 76 -12.46 -1.12 -17.57
C PRO A 76 -12.32 0.41 -17.67
N ASP A 77 -12.25 0.95 -18.89
CA ASP A 77 -12.15 2.40 -19.13
C ASP A 77 -13.34 3.20 -18.57
N SER A 78 -14.48 2.54 -18.38
CA SER A 78 -15.68 3.14 -17.78
C SER A 78 -15.55 3.40 -16.28
N VAL A 79 -14.54 2.85 -15.59
CA VAL A 79 -14.38 2.99 -14.15
C VAL A 79 -13.69 4.31 -13.80
N SER A 80 -14.45 5.18 -13.13
CA SER A 80 -13.99 6.47 -12.65
C SER A 80 -12.91 6.35 -11.58
N GLN A 81 -12.19 7.45 -11.32
CA GLN A 81 -11.23 7.50 -10.23
C GLN A 81 -11.91 7.32 -8.85
N THR A 82 -13.10 7.89 -8.66
CA THR A 82 -13.88 7.75 -7.43
C THR A 82 -14.27 6.30 -7.17
N GLU A 83 -14.69 5.56 -8.19
CA GLU A 83 -15.00 4.13 -8.06
C GLU A 83 -13.76 3.30 -7.71
N ARG A 84 -12.59 3.63 -8.27
CA ARG A 84 -11.31 2.98 -7.91
C ARG A 84 -10.94 3.21 -6.45
N VAL A 85 -11.07 4.45 -5.96
CA VAL A 85 -10.85 4.80 -4.55
C VAL A 85 -11.83 4.04 -3.65
N GLN A 86 -13.12 4.04 -3.99
CA GLN A 86 -14.14 3.35 -3.20
C GLN A 86 -13.92 1.84 -3.17
N THR A 87 -13.52 1.24 -4.30
CA THR A 87 -13.15 -0.18 -4.40
C THR A 87 -12.06 -0.53 -3.39
N TYR A 88 -11.02 0.30 -3.29
CA TYR A 88 -9.94 0.09 -2.35
C TYR A 88 -10.38 0.24 -0.89
N ILE A 89 -11.17 1.27 -0.57
CA ILE A 89 -11.73 1.50 0.77
C ILE A 89 -12.57 0.30 1.20
N ASP A 90 -13.47 -0.16 0.34
CA ASP A 90 -14.36 -1.29 0.61
C ASP A 90 -13.58 -2.59 0.80
N PHE A 91 -12.51 -2.79 0.02
CA PHE A 91 -11.62 -3.94 0.17
C PHE A 91 -10.97 -3.94 1.56
N ILE A 92 -10.35 -2.84 2.00
CA ILE A 92 -9.70 -2.75 3.32
C ILE A 92 -10.71 -2.92 4.45
N LYS A 93 -11.93 -2.42 4.28
CA LYS A 93 -13.02 -2.58 5.27
C LYS A 93 -13.42 -4.04 5.43
N LYS A 94 -13.53 -4.79 4.32
CA LYS A 94 -13.95 -6.20 4.29
C LYS A 94 -12.83 -7.19 4.62
N ASN A 95 -11.57 -6.78 4.46
CA ASN A 95 -10.39 -7.64 4.63
C ASN A 95 -9.40 -6.96 5.59
N PRO A 96 -9.70 -6.91 6.90
CA PRO A 96 -8.90 -6.15 7.88
C PRO A 96 -7.46 -6.63 8.02
N GLU A 97 -7.15 -7.88 7.64
CA GLU A 97 -5.80 -8.42 7.61
C GLU A 97 -4.86 -7.66 6.66
N PHE A 98 -5.41 -6.98 5.63
CA PHE A 98 -4.62 -6.16 4.72
C PHE A 98 -4.26 -4.77 5.28
N LYS A 99 -4.83 -4.37 6.42
CA LYS A 99 -4.54 -3.06 7.04
C LYS A 99 -3.07 -2.93 7.43
N GLU A 100 -2.45 -4.01 7.90
CA GLU A 100 -1.06 -4.03 8.36
C GLU A 100 -0.07 -4.41 7.24
N THR A 101 -0.57 -4.79 6.06
CA THR A 101 0.28 -5.10 4.90
C THR A 101 0.79 -3.83 4.23
N SER A 102 1.79 -3.96 3.35
CA SER A 102 2.25 -2.83 2.56
C SER A 102 1.13 -2.29 1.67
N ARG A 103 1.06 -0.97 1.48
CA ARG A 103 0.04 -0.35 0.60
C ARG A 103 0.05 -0.92 -0.82
N ILE A 104 1.21 -1.32 -1.35
CA ILE A 104 1.32 -1.97 -2.67
C ILE A 104 0.57 -3.29 -2.65
N HIS A 105 0.86 -4.17 -1.69
CA HIS A 105 0.23 -5.48 -1.61
C HIS A 105 -1.29 -5.38 -1.45
N ALA A 106 -1.75 -4.45 -0.59
CA ALA A 106 -3.16 -4.19 -0.39
C ALA A 106 -3.87 -3.68 -1.66
N VAL A 107 -3.30 -2.68 -2.35
CA VAL A 107 -3.88 -2.12 -3.58
C VAL A 107 -3.88 -3.14 -4.71
N THR A 108 -2.78 -3.85 -4.93
CA THR A 108 -2.71 -4.93 -5.94
C THR A 108 -3.81 -5.95 -5.68
N THR A 109 -3.93 -6.45 -4.44
CA THR A 109 -4.93 -7.47 -4.11
C THR A 109 -6.36 -6.95 -4.26
N ALA A 110 -6.63 -5.70 -3.87
CA ALA A 110 -7.92 -5.07 -4.06
C ALA A 110 -8.32 -5.03 -5.54
N LEU A 111 -7.42 -4.55 -6.40
CA LEU A 111 -7.67 -4.41 -7.84
C LEU A 111 -7.76 -5.76 -8.55
N MET A 112 -6.94 -6.74 -8.18
CA MET A 112 -7.03 -8.11 -8.73
C MET A 112 -8.39 -8.76 -8.45
N ARG A 113 -8.94 -8.56 -7.25
CA ARG A 113 -10.24 -9.12 -6.87
C ARG A 113 -11.41 -8.36 -7.51
N ALA A 114 -11.32 -7.05 -7.62
CA ALA A 114 -12.38 -6.23 -8.18
C ALA A 114 -12.42 -6.26 -9.72
N TYR A 115 -11.25 -6.36 -10.35
CA TYR A 115 -11.07 -6.24 -11.80
C TYR A 115 -10.20 -7.39 -12.34
N PRO A 116 -10.64 -8.65 -12.21
CA PRO A 116 -9.88 -9.78 -12.74
C PRO A 116 -9.73 -9.65 -14.26
N CYS A 117 -8.53 -9.89 -14.78
CA CYS A 117 -8.33 -9.94 -16.22
C CYS A 117 -9.08 -11.14 -16.82
N PRO A 118 -9.76 -10.96 -17.97
CA PRO A 118 -10.34 -12.09 -18.69
C PRO A 118 -9.24 -13.08 -19.03
N VAL A 119 -9.51 -14.38 -18.88
CA VAL A 119 -8.60 -15.42 -19.34
C VAL A 119 -8.48 -15.25 -20.85
N GLN A 120 -7.35 -14.71 -21.31
CA GLN A 120 -7.04 -14.71 -22.73
C GLN A 120 -6.94 -16.17 -23.12
N LYS A 121 -7.95 -16.69 -23.86
CA LYS A 121 -7.84 -17.97 -24.54
C LYS A 121 -6.60 -17.87 -25.40
N GLN A 122 -5.51 -18.50 -24.96
CA GLN A 122 -4.34 -18.69 -25.80
C GLN A 122 -4.83 -19.43 -27.05
N MET A 123 -4.99 -18.71 -28.16
CA MET A 123 -4.99 -19.35 -29.47
C MET A 123 -3.57 -19.88 -29.66
N ARG A 124 -3.35 -21.10 -29.17
CA ARG A 124 -2.21 -21.93 -29.56
C ARG A 124 -2.53 -22.60 -30.89
#